data_AF-A0A2W2ER83-F1
#
_entry.id   AF-A0A2W2ER83-F1
#
_cell.length_a   1.000
_cell.length_b   1.000
_cell.length_c   1.000
_cell.angle_alpha   90.00
_cell.angle_beta   90.00
_cell.angle_gamma   90.00
#
_symmetry.space_group_name_H-M   'P 1'
#
loop_
_entity.id
_entity.type
_entity.pdbx_description
1 polymer ?
#
loop_
_entity_poly.entity_id
_entity_poly.type
_entity_poly.pdbx_seq_one_letter_code
_entity_poly.pdbx_strand_id
1 'polypeptide(L)'
;MMCATVGSALFRRPFSHAFPTAWKDPIGVPGDACGAAGGGDHHGAHRLRSARPTPAVPAPDAGSSPSAGLAPYYAQRPAWKDCGQGFPCAKVRVPLDYDDPGGRQITLAVNRLPALPGGERIGSLGAAFREKDGELLAELGEGLMGRRPDGTWSNQMVAGLAIRCAGWPHTTRQAAEAAARQTRDFRTFGRGLGLAWVQCRSWPVPPPKALRPIPHAKGSAPILVIGTLRDPATPYGWSVALTGHLDNARLLTYDGDGHGVYLLAGSNCVDDAVDRYLIHGELPLENSHCPAM
;
A
#
# COMPACT_ATOMS: atom_id res chain seq x y z
N MET A 1 -47.18 -0.60 20.91
CA MET A 1 -48.05 -0.23 19.77
C MET A 1 -47.60 -1.06 18.55
N MET A 2 -48.58 -1.66 17.87
CA MET A 2 -48.56 -2.66 16.78
C MET A 2 -47.42 -2.51 15.72
N CYS A 3 -46.70 -3.55 15.27
CA CYS A 3 -47.05 -4.73 14.43
C CYS A 3 -47.47 -4.42 12.97
N ALA A 4 -46.69 -4.90 11.98
CA ALA A 4 -47.17 -5.88 10.99
C ALA A 4 -46.08 -6.32 9.99
N THR A 5 -46.03 -7.63 9.78
CA THR A 5 -45.22 -8.43 8.85
C THR A 5 -45.98 -8.69 7.53
N VAL A 6 -45.27 -9.27 6.55
CA VAL A 6 -45.66 -10.33 5.58
C VAL A 6 -45.39 -9.97 4.10
N GLY A 7 -44.69 -10.89 3.40
CA GLY A 7 -44.76 -10.95 1.94
C GLY A 7 -43.75 -11.88 1.23
N SER A 8 -43.61 -13.14 1.64
CA SER A 8 -42.92 -14.15 0.84
C SER A 8 -43.77 -14.58 -0.37
N ALA A 9 -43.20 -14.56 -1.58
CA ALA A 9 -43.77 -15.21 -2.76
C ALA A 9 -42.78 -16.20 -3.39
N LEU A 10 -43.10 -17.48 -3.15
CA LEU A 10 -42.85 -18.71 -3.91
C LEU A 10 -42.16 -18.57 -5.30
N PHE A 11 -41.04 -19.28 -5.48
CA PHE A 11 -40.84 -20.13 -6.66
C PHE A 11 -40.14 -21.44 -6.25
N ARG A 12 -40.70 -22.56 -6.73
CA ARG A 12 -40.34 -23.95 -6.43
C ARG A 12 -39.80 -24.58 -7.73
N ARG A 13 -38.81 -25.47 -7.60
CA ARG A 13 -38.37 -26.58 -8.50
C ARG A 13 -37.14 -26.35 -9.43
N PRO A 14 -36.40 -27.42 -9.82
CA PRO A 14 -35.10 -27.74 -9.19
C PRO A 14 -33.96 -27.85 -10.22
N PHE A 15 -32.71 -27.70 -9.80
CA PHE A 15 -31.58 -28.25 -10.56
C PHE A 15 -30.67 -29.03 -9.61
N SER A 16 -30.77 -30.35 -9.74
CA SER A 16 -29.90 -31.33 -9.10
C SER A 16 -28.65 -31.48 -9.96
N HIS A 17 -27.50 -30.95 -9.52
CA HIS A 17 -26.20 -31.55 -9.81
C HIS A 17 -25.27 -31.32 -8.62
N ALA A 18 -24.63 -32.41 -8.20
CA ALA A 18 -23.87 -32.55 -6.98
C ALA A 18 -22.60 -31.68 -6.96
N PHE A 19 -22.43 -30.91 -5.89
CA PHE A 19 -21.13 -30.38 -5.49
C PHE A 19 -20.57 -31.26 -4.36
N PRO A 20 -19.28 -31.64 -4.40
CA PRO A 20 -18.66 -32.42 -3.33
C PRO A 20 -18.63 -31.63 -2.02
N THR A 21 -19.13 -32.28 -0.97
CA THR A 21 -19.19 -31.82 0.42
C THR A 21 -17.80 -31.80 1.05
N ALA A 22 -17.18 -30.62 1.16
CA ALA A 22 -15.96 -30.42 1.96
C ALA A 22 -15.86 -29.04 2.63
N TRP A 23 -16.98 -28.32 2.78
CA TRP A 23 -17.03 -27.00 3.41
C TRP A 23 -18.18 -26.95 4.43
N LYS A 24 -18.07 -27.77 5.46
CA LYS A 24 -18.90 -27.68 6.67
C LYS A 24 -18.00 -27.80 7.87
N ASP A 25 -17.35 -26.70 8.22
CA ASP A 25 -17.01 -26.38 9.61
C ASP A 25 -16.94 -24.84 9.71
N PRO A 26 -17.85 -24.20 10.44
CA PRO A 26 -17.75 -22.78 10.73
C PRO A 26 -16.63 -22.56 11.75
N ILE A 27 -15.63 -21.75 11.40
CA ILE A 27 -14.65 -21.23 12.36
C ILE A 27 -15.41 -20.25 13.26
N GLY A 28 -15.91 -20.78 14.37
CA GLY A 28 -16.44 -20.00 15.47
C GLY A 28 -15.30 -19.25 16.15
N VAL A 29 -15.53 -17.96 16.39
CA VAL A 29 -14.73 -17.13 17.29
C VAL A 29 -15.33 -17.28 18.69
N PRO A 30 -14.65 -17.85 19.69
CA PRO A 30 -15.06 -17.72 21.08
C PRO A 30 -14.45 -16.44 21.66
N GLY A 31 -15.32 -15.58 22.18
CA GLY A 31 -14.96 -14.54 23.12
C GLY A 31 -14.62 -15.13 24.49
N ASP A 32 -13.80 -14.36 25.21
CA ASP A 32 -13.52 -14.38 26.64
C ASP A 32 -12.88 -15.63 27.26
N ALA A 33 -11.61 -15.51 27.66
CA ALA A 33 -11.19 -15.76 29.06
C ALA A 33 -9.70 -15.48 29.28
N CYS A 34 -9.43 -14.65 30.28
CA CYS A 34 -8.16 -14.54 30.99
C CYS A 34 -7.71 -15.89 31.56
N GLY A 35 -6.40 -16.16 31.60
CA GLY A 35 -5.86 -17.28 32.37
C GLY A 35 -4.41 -17.63 32.02
N ALA A 36 -3.55 -17.60 33.02
CA ALA A 36 -2.10 -17.69 32.92
C ALA A 36 -1.52 -19.11 32.68
N ALA A 37 -0.25 -19.08 32.26
CA ALA A 37 0.84 -20.04 32.50
C ALA A 37 0.89 -21.37 31.72
N GLY A 38 2.04 -21.58 31.07
CA GLY A 38 2.49 -22.86 30.54
C GLY A 38 3.74 -22.70 29.69
N GLY A 39 4.91 -22.77 30.33
CA GLY A 39 6.22 -22.72 29.68
C GLY A 39 6.50 -23.92 28.78
N GLY A 40 7.34 -23.70 27.77
CA GLY A 40 7.83 -24.72 26.86
C GLY A 40 9.01 -24.19 26.06
N ASP A 41 10.21 -24.44 26.59
CA ASP A 41 11.50 -24.14 25.97
C ASP A 41 11.73 -25.00 24.72
N HIS A 42 11.85 -24.38 23.54
CA HIS A 42 12.40 -25.06 22.35
C HIS A 42 13.26 -24.12 21.47
N HIS A 43 14.58 -24.32 21.63
CA HIS A 43 15.62 -24.44 20.60
C HIS A 43 16.03 -23.26 19.71
N GLY A 44 17.35 -23.00 19.72
CA GLY A 44 18.12 -22.79 18.49
C GLY A 44 18.74 -21.41 18.28
N ALA A 45 19.67 -21.00 19.16
CA ALA A 45 20.48 -19.80 18.94
C ALA A 45 21.50 -20.01 17.78
N HIS A 46 21.07 -19.80 16.53
CA HIS A 46 22.00 -19.51 15.46
C HIS A 46 22.53 -18.09 15.64
N ARG A 47 23.78 -17.96 16.14
CA ARG A 47 24.50 -16.67 16.15
C ARG A 47 24.64 -16.17 14.70
N LEU A 48 23.79 -15.19 14.33
CA LEU A 48 24.04 -14.36 13.16
C LEU A 48 25.41 -13.69 13.35
N ARG A 49 26.37 -13.99 12.47
CA ARG A 49 27.64 -13.26 12.43
C ARG A 49 27.33 -11.79 12.18
N SER A 50 27.65 -10.94 13.15
CA SER A 50 27.59 -9.48 12.97
C SER A 50 28.39 -9.09 11.74
N ALA A 51 27.69 -8.52 10.74
CA ALA A 51 28.35 -7.82 9.65
C ALA A 51 29.14 -6.65 10.23
N ARG A 52 30.38 -6.44 9.77
CA ARG A 52 31.17 -5.25 10.13
C ARG A 52 30.34 -4.01 9.77
N PRO A 53 30.14 -3.05 10.70
CA PRO A 53 29.45 -1.82 10.39
C PRO A 53 30.21 -1.08 9.28
N THR A 54 29.50 -0.79 8.19
CA THR A 54 29.99 0.13 7.14
C THR A 54 30.29 1.48 7.79
N PRO A 55 31.37 2.19 7.41
CA PRO A 55 31.61 3.55 7.89
C PRO A 55 30.35 4.39 7.62
N ALA A 56 29.81 5.02 8.66
CA ALA A 56 28.68 5.91 8.53
C ALA A 56 29.09 7.08 7.62
N VAL A 57 28.29 7.35 6.58
CA VAL A 57 28.38 8.63 5.87
C VAL A 57 28.10 9.72 6.90
N PRO A 58 28.96 10.74 7.05
CA PRO A 58 28.70 11.85 7.95
C PRO A 58 27.31 12.42 7.67
N ALA A 59 26.48 12.52 8.70
CA ALA A 59 25.20 13.18 8.57
C ALA A 59 25.45 14.65 8.17
N PRO A 60 24.70 15.22 7.23
CA PRO A 60 24.80 16.64 6.92
C PRO A 60 24.47 17.46 8.18
N ASP A 61 25.19 18.55 8.39
CA ASP A 61 24.99 19.44 9.53
C ASP A 61 23.54 19.92 9.56
N ALA A 62 22.81 19.52 10.60
CA ALA A 62 21.38 19.75 10.72
C ALA A 62 21.02 21.23 11.01
N GLY A 63 21.97 22.15 10.86
CA GLY A 63 21.87 23.58 11.15
C GLY A 63 22.16 24.52 9.98
N SER A 64 22.54 24.02 8.79
CA SER A 64 22.70 24.89 7.63
C SER A 64 21.33 25.31 7.08
N SER A 65 21.10 26.63 7.00
CA SER A 65 19.89 27.18 6.39
C SER A 65 19.72 26.67 4.95
N PRO A 66 18.50 26.37 4.50
CA PRO A 66 18.27 25.94 3.13
C PRO A 66 18.78 27.00 2.15
N SER A 67 19.38 26.55 1.04
CA SER A 67 19.79 27.46 -0.04
C SER A 67 18.62 28.33 -0.51
N ALA A 68 18.88 29.52 -1.06
CA ALA A 68 17.83 30.44 -1.51
C ALA A 68 16.78 29.78 -2.44
N GLY A 69 17.20 28.87 -3.33
CA GLY A 69 16.29 28.14 -4.22
C GLY A 69 15.32 27.19 -3.50
N LEU A 70 15.65 26.74 -2.28
CA LEU A 70 14.82 25.85 -1.48
C LEU A 70 13.90 26.60 -0.50
N ALA A 71 14.16 27.88 -0.23
CA ALA A 71 13.40 28.68 0.74
C ALA A 71 11.88 28.61 0.56
N PRO A 72 11.31 28.63 -0.66
CA PRO A 72 9.86 28.50 -0.86
C PRO A 72 9.28 27.19 -0.32
N TYR A 73 10.01 26.07 -0.40
CA TYR A 73 9.53 24.78 0.08
C TYR A 73 9.50 24.72 1.62
N TYR A 74 10.47 25.36 2.29
CA TYR A 74 10.54 25.43 3.75
C TYR A 74 9.57 26.46 4.35
N ALA A 75 9.18 27.48 3.58
CA ALA A 75 8.21 28.50 4.02
C ALA A 75 6.74 28.02 3.97
N GLN A 76 6.47 26.85 3.40
CA GLN A 76 5.12 26.29 3.32
C GLN A 76 4.49 26.13 4.70
N ARG A 77 3.20 26.44 4.81
CA ARG A 77 2.36 26.13 5.97
C ARG A 77 1.39 25.02 5.61
N PRO A 78 1.68 23.75 5.92
CA PRO A 78 0.82 22.64 5.52
C PRO A 78 -0.55 22.77 6.18
N ALA A 79 -1.61 22.59 5.39
CA ALA A 79 -2.98 22.57 5.89
C ALA A 79 -3.28 21.20 6.50
N TRP A 80 -3.11 21.08 7.81
CA TRP A 80 -3.34 19.84 8.55
C TRP A 80 -4.83 19.58 8.74
N LYS A 81 -5.24 18.35 8.48
CA LYS A 81 -6.59 17.84 8.76
C LYS A 81 -6.51 16.49 9.46
N ASP A 82 -7.59 16.08 10.11
CA ASP A 82 -7.70 14.73 10.65
C ASP A 82 -7.87 13.73 9.49
N CYS A 83 -7.06 12.67 9.52
CA CYS A 83 -7.05 11.60 8.52
C CYS A 83 -7.21 10.22 9.15
N GLY A 84 -7.56 10.16 10.45
CA GLY A 84 -7.78 8.93 11.21
C GLY A 84 -6.52 8.36 11.85
N GLN A 85 -6.73 7.30 12.65
CA GLN A 85 -5.66 6.56 13.35
C GLN A 85 -4.77 7.43 14.27
N GLY A 86 -5.27 8.59 14.72
CA GLY A 86 -4.53 9.51 15.59
C GLY A 86 -3.49 10.38 14.87
N PHE A 87 -3.43 10.34 13.53
CA PHE A 87 -2.47 11.12 12.75
C PHE A 87 -3.18 12.21 11.93
N PRO A 88 -2.90 13.50 12.20
CA PRO A 88 -3.19 14.55 11.23
C PRO A 88 -2.34 14.36 9.98
N CYS A 89 -2.93 14.61 8.81
CA CYS A 89 -2.22 14.58 7.54
C CYS A 89 -2.32 15.90 6.78
N ALA A 90 -1.35 16.12 5.88
CA ALA A 90 -1.28 17.26 4.99
C ALA A 90 -0.58 16.88 3.69
N LYS A 91 -0.63 17.78 2.72
CA LYS A 91 0.18 17.72 1.49
C LYS A 91 1.26 18.81 1.54
N VAL A 92 2.47 18.49 1.09
CA VAL A 92 3.58 19.44 0.98
C VAL A 92 4.21 19.33 -0.41
N ARG A 93 4.62 20.46 -1.00
CA ARG A 93 5.38 20.45 -2.26
C ARG A 93 6.86 20.30 -1.99
N VAL A 94 7.55 19.54 -2.83
CA VAL A 94 9.00 19.42 -2.84
C VAL A 94 9.50 19.44 -4.28
N PRO A 95 10.74 19.86 -4.53
CA PRO A 95 11.33 19.70 -5.85
C PRO A 95 11.53 18.22 -6.14
N LEU A 96 11.33 17.82 -7.39
CA LEU A 96 11.65 16.47 -7.85
C LEU A 96 13.16 16.25 -7.84
N ASP A 97 13.92 17.29 -8.21
CA ASP A 97 15.37 17.32 -8.22
C ASP A 97 15.86 18.44 -7.30
N TYR A 98 16.58 18.07 -6.24
CA TYR A 98 17.10 19.05 -5.28
C TYR A 98 18.32 19.81 -5.82
N ASP A 99 18.97 19.31 -6.89
CA ASP A 99 20.04 20.02 -7.61
C ASP A 99 19.47 21.08 -8.58
N ASP A 100 18.21 20.91 -9.01
CA ASP A 100 17.43 21.90 -9.77
C ASP A 100 16.09 22.22 -9.06
N PRO A 101 16.11 22.96 -7.94
CA PRO A 101 14.93 23.22 -7.13
C PRO A 101 13.88 24.10 -7.84
N GLY A 102 14.24 24.75 -8.96
CA GLY A 102 13.32 25.53 -9.79
C GLY A 102 12.57 24.70 -10.85
N GLY A 103 12.99 23.44 -11.06
CA GLY A 103 12.40 22.53 -12.03
C GLY A 103 11.05 21.95 -11.61
N ARG A 104 10.80 20.69 -12.02
CA ARG A 104 9.53 20.01 -11.71
C ARG A 104 9.35 19.82 -10.21
N GLN A 105 8.12 20.04 -9.74
CA GLN A 105 7.71 19.82 -8.36
C GLN A 105 6.83 18.58 -8.24
N ILE A 106 6.86 17.96 -7.08
CA ILE A 106 5.94 16.88 -6.69
C ILE A 106 5.27 17.23 -5.37
N THR A 107 4.12 16.60 -5.12
CA THR A 107 3.39 16.73 -3.87
C THR A 107 3.54 15.47 -3.05
N LEU A 108 4.01 15.60 -1.81
CA LEU A 108 4.09 14.50 -0.86
C LEU A 108 2.92 14.57 0.12
N ALA A 109 2.22 13.45 0.29
CA ALA A 109 1.31 13.25 1.40
C ALA A 109 2.12 12.92 2.65
N VAL A 110 1.88 13.64 3.75
CA VAL A 110 2.59 13.46 5.02
C VAL A 110 1.61 13.29 6.16
N ASN A 111 1.91 12.33 7.04
CA ASN A 111 1.28 12.20 8.35
C ASN A 111 2.22 12.78 9.40
N ARG A 112 1.66 13.37 10.46
CA ARG A 112 2.45 13.78 11.63
C ARG A 112 1.94 13.13 12.90
N LEU A 113 2.86 12.78 13.79
CA LEU A 113 2.56 12.56 15.19
C LEU A 113 2.84 13.86 15.95
N PRO A 114 1.84 14.51 16.55
CA PRO A 114 2.09 15.71 17.36
C PRO A 114 2.95 15.37 18.59
N ALA A 115 3.89 16.26 18.93
CA ALA A 115 4.58 16.17 20.21
C ALA A 115 3.57 16.36 21.36
N LEU A 116 3.84 15.71 22.50
CA LEU A 116 3.04 15.90 23.72
C LEU A 116 3.04 17.39 24.14
N PRO A 117 1.98 17.87 24.81
CA PRO A 117 1.94 19.23 25.33
C PRO A 117 3.17 19.54 26.19
N GLY A 118 3.90 20.61 25.84
CA GLY A 118 5.15 21.01 26.52
C GLY A 118 6.41 20.26 26.07
N GLY A 119 6.30 19.26 25.18
CA GLY A 119 7.43 18.51 24.64
C GLY A 119 8.12 19.20 23.45
N GLU A 120 9.38 18.85 23.22
CA GLU A 120 10.16 19.35 22.09
C GLU A 120 9.72 18.72 20.76
N ARG A 121 9.78 19.50 19.67
CA ARG A 121 9.34 19.07 18.32
C ARG A 121 10.52 18.56 17.50
N ILE A 122 11.15 17.49 17.97
CA ILE A 122 12.34 16.91 17.35
C ILE A 122 12.03 16.00 16.15
N GLY A 123 10.86 15.35 16.15
CA GLY A 123 10.45 14.36 15.14
C GLY A 123 11.23 13.05 15.22
N SER A 124 10.73 12.00 14.54
CA SER A 124 11.29 10.64 14.62
C SER A 124 12.73 10.53 14.10
N LEU A 125 13.09 11.28 13.07
CA LEU A 125 14.47 11.34 12.56
C LEU A 125 15.39 12.15 13.48
N GLY A 126 14.88 13.19 14.12
CA GLY A 126 15.64 14.00 15.08
C GLY A 126 16.01 13.18 16.31
N ALA A 127 15.03 12.51 16.92
CA ALA A 127 15.24 11.57 18.01
C ALA A 127 16.30 10.52 17.64
N ALA A 128 16.14 9.86 16.48
CA ALA A 128 17.03 8.77 16.07
C ALA A 128 18.48 9.23 15.82
N PHE A 129 18.68 10.33 15.11
CA PHE A 129 20.02 10.71 14.65
C PHE A 129 20.75 11.66 15.61
N ARG A 130 20.02 12.61 16.24
CA ARG A 130 20.60 13.62 17.15
C ARG A 130 20.69 13.09 18.57
N GLU A 131 19.59 12.52 19.08
CA GLU A 131 19.48 12.06 20.47
C GLU A 131 19.91 10.59 20.64
N LYS A 132 20.12 9.88 19.52
CA LYS A 132 20.42 8.44 19.50
C LYS A 132 19.28 7.58 20.05
N ASP A 133 18.05 8.09 20.01
CA ASP A 133 16.84 7.38 20.38
C ASP A 133 16.03 7.01 19.13
N GLY A 134 16.15 5.75 18.71
CA GLY A 134 15.46 5.21 17.56
C GLY A 134 14.07 4.63 17.84
N GLU A 135 13.57 4.67 19.08
CA GLU A 135 12.37 3.95 19.48
C GLU A 135 11.14 4.37 18.67
N LEU A 136 10.88 5.67 18.58
CA LEU A 136 9.76 6.20 17.80
C LEU A 136 9.88 5.84 16.30
N LEU A 137 11.09 5.85 15.74
CA LEU A 137 11.30 5.49 14.35
C LEU A 137 11.04 3.99 14.12
N ALA A 138 11.46 3.15 15.06
CA ALA A 138 11.20 1.71 15.03
C ALA A 138 9.70 1.43 15.15
N GLU A 139 9.00 2.06 16.10
CA GLU A 139 7.56 1.88 16.30
C GLU A 139 6.75 2.25 15.05
N LEU A 140 7.05 3.41 14.43
CA LEU A 140 6.40 3.81 13.18
C LEU A 140 6.68 2.82 12.03
N GLY A 141 7.91 2.30 11.97
CA GLY A 141 8.29 1.28 10.98
C GLY A 141 7.58 -0.06 11.21
N GLU A 142 7.46 -0.50 12.46
CA GLU A 142 6.76 -1.73 12.83
C GLU A 142 5.25 -1.61 12.60
N GLY A 143 4.67 -0.44 12.89
CA GLY A 143 3.28 -0.12 12.55
C GLY A 143 3.02 -0.21 11.05
N LEU A 144 3.93 0.31 10.21
CA LEU A 144 3.86 0.15 8.75
C LEU A 144 3.91 -1.33 8.32
N MET A 145 4.66 -2.14 9.04
CA MET A 145 4.77 -3.59 8.80
C MET A 145 3.61 -4.39 9.45
N GLY A 146 2.69 -3.71 10.13
CA GLY A 146 1.44 -4.28 10.65
C GLY A 146 1.47 -4.67 12.13
N ARG A 147 2.43 -4.19 12.92
CA ARG A 147 2.40 -4.36 14.38
C ARG A 147 1.27 -3.53 14.99
N ARG A 148 0.50 -4.13 15.88
CA ARG A 148 -0.60 -3.49 16.62
C ARG A 148 -0.16 -3.03 18.01
N PRO A 149 -0.91 -2.11 18.65
CA PRO A 149 -0.59 -1.63 20.00
C PRO A 149 -0.55 -2.72 21.08
N ASP A 150 -1.29 -3.82 20.90
CA ASP A 150 -1.29 -4.98 21.80
C ASP A 150 -0.07 -5.91 21.60
N GLY A 151 0.86 -5.54 20.70
CA GLY A 151 2.05 -6.31 20.37
C GLY A 151 1.83 -7.41 19.34
N THR A 152 0.59 -7.66 18.91
CA THR A 152 0.29 -8.63 17.85
C THR A 152 0.64 -8.08 16.46
N TRP A 153 0.76 -8.97 15.48
CA TRP A 153 1.11 -8.61 14.10
C TRP A 153 -0.01 -8.95 13.13
N SER A 154 -0.21 -8.09 12.14
CA SER A 154 -0.94 -8.45 10.93
C SER A 154 -0.13 -9.46 10.12
N ASN A 155 -0.80 -10.44 9.52
CA ASN A 155 -0.16 -11.37 8.59
C ASN A 155 -0.11 -10.84 7.15
N GLN A 156 -0.58 -9.61 6.88
CA GLN A 156 -0.73 -9.07 5.53
C GLN A 156 0.57 -9.15 4.69
N MET A 157 1.71 -8.78 5.27
CA MET A 157 2.99 -8.78 4.55
C MET A 157 3.47 -10.20 4.22
N VAL A 158 3.40 -11.12 5.19
CA VAL A 158 3.84 -12.50 5.01
C VAL A 158 2.90 -13.29 4.10
N ALA A 159 1.59 -13.04 4.20
CA ALA A 159 0.60 -13.61 3.30
C ALA A 159 0.79 -13.08 1.87
N GLY A 160 1.05 -11.77 1.71
CA GLY A 160 1.32 -11.16 0.40
C GLY A 160 2.51 -11.80 -0.32
N LEU A 161 3.59 -12.10 0.41
CA LEU A 161 4.73 -12.84 -0.14
C LEU A 161 4.32 -14.26 -0.56
N ALA A 162 3.67 -15.01 0.32
CA ALA A 162 3.27 -16.39 0.04
C ALA A 162 2.32 -16.49 -1.16
N ILE A 163 1.31 -15.62 -1.24
CA ILE A 163 0.34 -15.56 -2.35
C ILE A 163 1.05 -15.19 -3.65
N ARG A 164 1.95 -14.20 -3.63
CA ARG A 164 2.73 -13.81 -4.81
C ARG A 164 3.56 -14.98 -5.34
N CYS A 165 4.30 -15.67 -4.48
CA CYS A 165 5.17 -16.77 -4.90
C CYS A 165 4.41 -18.03 -5.32
N ALA A 166 3.17 -18.20 -4.85
CA ALA A 166 2.27 -19.27 -5.29
C ALA A 166 1.49 -18.92 -6.57
N GLY A 167 1.29 -17.62 -6.86
CA GLY A 167 0.46 -17.16 -7.98
C GLY A 167 1.22 -16.85 -9.27
N TRP A 168 2.53 -16.58 -9.18
CA TRP A 168 3.34 -16.11 -10.30
C TRP A 168 4.58 -16.99 -10.53
N PRO A 169 5.03 -17.15 -11.78
CA PRO A 169 6.32 -17.74 -12.09
C PRO A 169 7.42 -17.05 -11.28
N HIS A 170 8.33 -17.84 -10.70
CA HIS A 170 9.45 -17.27 -9.96
C HIS A 170 10.38 -16.52 -10.89
N THR A 171 10.89 -15.39 -10.41
CA THR A 171 11.85 -14.55 -11.12
C THR A 171 13.10 -15.35 -11.48
N THR A 172 13.41 -15.41 -12.77
CA THR A 172 14.65 -16.04 -13.24
C THR A 172 15.86 -15.25 -12.78
N ARG A 173 17.04 -15.90 -12.73
CA ARG A 173 18.31 -15.20 -12.44
C ARG A 173 18.54 -14.04 -13.40
N GLN A 174 18.25 -14.22 -14.68
CA GLN A 174 18.41 -13.18 -15.70
C GLN A 174 17.49 -11.98 -15.45
N ALA A 175 16.22 -12.24 -15.13
CA ALA A 175 15.26 -11.18 -14.81
C ALA A 175 15.66 -10.42 -13.54
N ALA A 176 16.15 -11.13 -12.52
CA ALA A 176 16.70 -10.54 -11.29
C ALA A 176 17.89 -9.61 -11.58
N GLU A 177 18.84 -10.05 -12.40
CA GLU A 177 20.01 -9.24 -12.78
C GLU A 177 19.63 -8.03 -13.63
N ALA A 178 18.63 -8.15 -14.50
CA ALA A 178 18.08 -7.03 -15.26
C ALA A 178 17.42 -6.00 -14.36
N ALA A 179 16.56 -6.43 -13.44
CA ALA A 179 15.93 -5.57 -12.44
C ALA A 179 17.00 -4.87 -11.58
N ALA A 180 18.01 -5.60 -11.11
CA ALA A 180 19.11 -5.03 -10.34
C ALA A 180 19.84 -3.92 -11.12
N ARG A 181 20.12 -4.11 -12.41
CA ARG A 181 20.72 -3.07 -13.27
C ARG A 181 19.81 -1.84 -13.40
N GLN A 182 18.54 -2.05 -13.69
CA GLN A 182 17.56 -0.96 -13.82
C GLN A 182 17.40 -0.17 -12.52
N THR A 183 17.56 -0.84 -11.38
CA THR A 183 17.44 -0.18 -10.07
C THR A 183 18.66 0.61 -9.63
N ARG A 184 19.80 0.52 -10.33
CA ARG A 184 21.04 1.21 -9.93
C ARG A 184 20.91 2.73 -9.97
N ASP A 185 20.11 3.24 -10.90
CA ASP A 185 19.93 4.68 -11.08
C ASP A 185 19.04 5.28 -9.97
N PHE A 186 18.25 4.44 -9.28
CA PHE A 186 17.41 4.84 -8.15
C PHE A 186 18.16 4.73 -6.83
N ARG A 187 18.98 5.74 -6.52
CA ARG A 187 19.91 5.77 -5.37
C ARG A 187 19.27 5.44 -4.02
N THR A 188 18.06 5.91 -3.75
CA THR A 188 17.42 5.79 -2.44
C THR A 188 16.72 4.44 -2.25
N PHE A 189 15.90 4.02 -3.21
CA PHE A 189 15.01 2.85 -3.05
C PHE A 189 15.36 1.67 -3.95
N GLY A 190 16.20 1.86 -4.96
CA GLY A 190 16.45 0.88 -6.00
C GLY A 190 16.96 -0.46 -5.47
N ARG A 191 17.96 -0.43 -4.57
CA ARG A 191 18.50 -1.64 -3.96
C ARG A 191 17.44 -2.40 -3.14
N GLY A 192 16.61 -1.70 -2.38
CA GLY A 192 15.55 -2.30 -1.56
C GLY A 192 14.43 -2.91 -2.41
N LEU A 193 13.93 -2.15 -3.39
CA LEU A 193 12.88 -2.61 -4.30
C LEU A 193 13.36 -3.78 -5.17
N GLY A 194 14.60 -3.74 -5.66
CA GLY A 194 15.18 -4.85 -6.45
C GLY A 194 15.25 -6.17 -5.67
N LEU A 195 15.51 -6.12 -4.36
CA LEU A 195 15.50 -7.31 -3.50
C LEU A 195 14.10 -7.90 -3.33
N ALA A 196 13.04 -7.07 -3.33
CA ALA A 196 11.67 -7.56 -3.23
C ALA A 196 11.29 -8.47 -4.42
N TRP A 197 11.79 -8.18 -5.62
CA TRP A 197 11.50 -8.94 -6.84
C TRP A 197 12.16 -10.31 -6.91
N VAL A 198 13.15 -10.61 -6.06
CA VAL A 198 13.88 -11.89 -6.06
C VAL A 198 13.48 -12.81 -4.91
N GLN A 199 12.57 -12.38 -4.03
CA GLN A 199 12.16 -13.11 -2.83
C GLN A 199 11.61 -14.51 -3.17
N CYS A 200 10.84 -14.63 -4.25
CA CYS A 200 10.25 -15.91 -4.64
C CYS A 200 11.25 -16.91 -5.20
N ARG A 201 12.46 -16.51 -5.61
CA ARG A 201 13.45 -17.43 -6.19
C ARG A 201 13.88 -18.54 -5.23
N SER A 202 13.85 -18.26 -3.92
CA SER A 202 14.20 -19.24 -2.88
C SER A 202 12.96 -19.81 -2.19
N TRP A 203 11.76 -19.60 -2.76
CA TRP A 203 10.53 -20.06 -2.16
C TRP A 203 10.44 -21.60 -2.23
N PRO A 204 10.10 -22.29 -1.13
CA PRO A 204 10.17 -23.76 -1.08
C PRO A 204 9.07 -24.45 -1.89
N VAL A 205 7.97 -23.75 -2.18
CA VAL A 205 6.87 -24.28 -2.99
C VAL A 205 7.09 -23.90 -4.46
N PRO A 206 7.07 -24.86 -5.40
CA PRO A 206 7.22 -24.57 -6.83
C PRO A 206 6.14 -23.58 -7.34
N PRO A 207 6.48 -22.68 -8.28
CA PRO A 207 5.49 -21.81 -8.89
C PRO A 207 4.54 -22.60 -9.80
N PRO A 208 3.41 -21.99 -10.20
CA PRO A 208 2.60 -22.53 -11.28
C PRO A 208 3.45 -22.64 -12.55
N LYS A 209 3.26 -23.72 -13.32
CA LYS A 209 4.02 -23.99 -14.55
C LYS A 209 3.82 -22.91 -15.62
N ALA A 210 2.67 -22.24 -15.61
CA ALA A 210 2.35 -21.12 -16.50
C ALA A 210 1.34 -20.19 -15.81
N LEU A 211 1.36 -18.91 -16.18
CA LEU A 211 0.25 -18.01 -15.88
C LEU A 211 -0.98 -18.47 -16.67
N ARG A 212 -2.14 -18.47 -16.02
CA ARG A 212 -3.41 -18.66 -16.73
C ARG A 212 -3.62 -17.45 -17.66
N PRO A 213 -4.16 -17.64 -18.87
CA PRO A 213 -4.55 -16.51 -19.71
C PRO A 213 -5.45 -15.57 -18.91
N ILE A 214 -5.19 -14.26 -19.01
CA ILE A 214 -6.05 -13.26 -18.39
C ILE A 214 -7.39 -13.32 -19.14
N PRO A 215 -8.52 -13.63 -18.48
CA PRO A 215 -9.80 -13.67 -19.16
C PRO A 215 -10.20 -12.27 -19.64
N HIS A 216 -10.76 -12.17 -20.84
CA HIS A 216 -11.29 -10.91 -21.40
C HIS A 216 -12.60 -10.45 -20.73
N ALA A 217 -13.14 -11.22 -19.78
CA ALA A 217 -14.44 -10.98 -19.15
C ALA A 217 -15.61 -10.85 -20.15
N LYS A 218 -15.57 -11.62 -21.24
CA LYS A 218 -16.61 -11.61 -22.27
C LYS A 218 -18.01 -11.80 -21.69
N GLY A 219 -18.92 -10.89 -22.05
CA GLY A 219 -20.32 -10.91 -21.59
C GLY A 219 -20.52 -10.37 -20.18
N SER A 220 -19.50 -9.77 -19.55
CA SER A 220 -19.67 -9.10 -18.26
C SER A 220 -20.55 -7.85 -18.40
N ALA A 221 -21.15 -7.44 -17.27
CA ALA A 221 -21.58 -6.06 -17.09
C ALA A 221 -20.38 -5.10 -17.27
N PRO A 222 -20.62 -3.81 -17.52
CA PRO A 222 -19.53 -2.86 -17.72
C PRO A 222 -18.62 -2.77 -16.48
N ILE A 223 -17.31 -2.72 -16.71
CA ILE A 223 -16.27 -2.69 -15.67
C ILE A 223 -15.65 -1.30 -15.62
N LEU A 224 -15.69 -0.67 -14.46
CA LEU A 224 -14.93 0.56 -14.23
C LEU A 224 -13.51 0.22 -13.77
N VAL A 225 -12.52 0.69 -14.51
CA VAL A 225 -11.10 0.65 -14.13
C VAL A 225 -10.67 2.07 -13.75
N ILE A 226 -9.98 2.22 -12.63
CA ILE A 226 -9.44 3.51 -12.20
C ILE A 226 -7.91 3.47 -12.33
N GLY A 227 -7.34 4.49 -12.95
CA GLY A 227 -5.89 4.61 -13.12
C GLY A 227 -5.38 5.97 -12.66
N THR A 228 -4.35 5.97 -11.81
CA THR A 228 -3.72 7.20 -11.30
C THR A 228 -2.41 7.44 -12.03
N LEU A 229 -2.23 8.64 -12.59
CA LEU A 229 -1.07 8.95 -13.45
C LEU A 229 0.28 8.73 -12.76
N ARG A 230 0.37 8.99 -11.44
CA ARG A 230 1.60 8.87 -10.65
C ARG A 230 1.47 7.86 -9.52
N ASP A 231 0.83 6.72 -9.79
CA ASP A 231 0.78 5.59 -8.86
C ASP A 231 2.15 4.88 -8.78
N PRO A 232 2.80 4.82 -7.60
CA PRO A 232 4.11 4.20 -7.45
C PRO A 232 4.08 2.66 -7.35
N ALA A 233 2.91 2.05 -7.10
CA ALA A 233 2.77 0.62 -6.85
C ALA A 233 2.09 -0.12 -8.01
N THR A 234 1.07 0.48 -8.62
CA THR A 234 0.36 -0.03 -9.81
C THR A 234 0.35 1.04 -10.91
N PRO A 235 1.42 1.14 -11.71
CA PRO A 235 1.60 2.23 -12.67
C PRO A 235 0.44 2.38 -13.65
N TYR A 236 0.10 3.62 -14.02
CA TYR A 236 -1.04 3.95 -14.89
C TYR A 236 -1.14 3.10 -16.17
N GLY A 237 0.00 2.80 -16.80
CA GLY A 237 0.04 1.96 -18.01
C GLY A 237 -0.56 0.56 -17.80
N TRP A 238 -0.54 0.02 -16.58
CA TRP A 238 -1.19 -1.24 -16.25
C TRP A 238 -2.72 -1.11 -16.27
N SER A 239 -3.26 0.00 -15.77
CA SER A 239 -4.69 0.29 -15.86
C SER A 239 -5.14 0.46 -17.32
N VAL A 240 -4.34 1.14 -18.15
CA VAL A 240 -4.61 1.26 -19.60
C VAL A 240 -4.62 -0.12 -20.26
N ALA A 241 -3.59 -0.94 -19.99
CA ALA A 241 -3.50 -2.29 -20.54
C ALA A 241 -4.65 -3.19 -20.08
N LEU A 242 -5.05 -3.12 -18.81
CA LEU A 242 -6.18 -3.87 -18.27
C LEU A 242 -7.49 -3.47 -18.93
N THR A 243 -7.75 -2.16 -19.09
CA THR A 243 -8.96 -1.68 -19.76
C THR A 243 -9.00 -2.14 -21.22
N GLY A 244 -7.89 -2.09 -21.95
CA GLY A 244 -7.83 -2.58 -23.33
C GLY A 244 -7.93 -4.10 -23.47
N HIS A 245 -7.66 -4.86 -22.40
CA HIS A 245 -7.76 -6.31 -22.39
C HIS A 245 -9.20 -6.80 -22.12
N LEU A 246 -10.00 -6.04 -21.37
CA LEU A 246 -11.36 -6.40 -20.99
C LEU A 246 -12.37 -5.99 -22.09
N ASP A 247 -13.30 -6.88 -22.44
CA ASP A 247 -14.28 -6.68 -23.52
C ASP A 247 -15.27 -5.52 -23.24
N ASN A 248 -15.53 -5.24 -21.96
CA ASN A 248 -16.53 -4.25 -21.53
C ASN A 248 -15.99 -3.43 -20.35
N ALA A 249 -14.98 -2.59 -20.60
CA ALA A 249 -14.36 -1.77 -19.57
C ALA A 249 -14.24 -0.30 -19.97
N ARG A 250 -14.25 0.59 -18.96
CA ARG A 250 -14.02 2.02 -19.10
C ARG A 250 -12.98 2.48 -18.09
N LEU A 251 -12.01 3.26 -18.57
CA LEU A 251 -10.98 3.86 -17.72
C LEU A 251 -11.44 5.23 -17.22
N LEU A 252 -11.40 5.43 -15.91
CA LEU A 252 -11.37 6.73 -15.27
C LEU A 252 -9.93 7.08 -14.90
N THR A 253 -9.43 8.19 -15.42
CA THR A 253 -8.06 8.64 -15.12
C THR A 253 -8.08 9.66 -13.99
N TYR A 254 -7.29 9.44 -12.95
CA TYR A 254 -7.00 10.43 -11.93
C TYR A 254 -5.62 11.04 -12.18
N ASP A 255 -5.59 12.35 -12.45
CA ASP A 255 -4.36 13.11 -12.58
C ASP A 255 -3.85 13.52 -11.20
N GLY A 256 -3.46 12.53 -10.39
CA GLY A 256 -2.89 12.75 -9.06
C GLY A 256 -1.74 11.80 -8.74
N ASP A 257 -1.26 11.92 -7.51
CA ASP A 257 -0.25 11.07 -6.89
C ASP A 257 -0.91 10.16 -5.84
N GLY A 258 -0.38 8.95 -5.66
CA GLY A 258 -0.86 7.99 -4.66
C GLY A 258 -1.27 6.65 -5.24
N HIS A 259 -1.43 5.66 -4.35
CA HIS A 259 -1.85 4.31 -4.69
C HIS A 259 -3.23 4.01 -4.11
N GLY A 260 -4.18 3.65 -4.99
CA GLY A 260 -5.60 3.68 -4.66
C GLY A 260 -6.13 5.12 -4.53
N VAL A 261 -7.38 5.36 -4.92
CA VAL A 261 -7.92 6.74 -4.97
C VAL A 261 -9.36 6.90 -4.51
N TYR A 262 -10.23 5.93 -4.78
CA TYR A 262 -11.62 5.97 -4.33
C TYR A 262 -11.68 6.01 -2.80
N LEU A 263 -12.31 7.04 -2.24
CA LEU A 263 -12.42 7.35 -0.80
C LEU A 263 -11.08 7.61 -0.08
N LEU A 264 -9.95 7.57 -0.78
CA LEU A 264 -8.61 7.73 -0.22
C LEU A 264 -7.96 9.06 -0.63
N ALA A 265 -8.22 9.52 -1.86
CA ALA A 265 -7.65 10.76 -2.39
C ALA A 265 -8.44 12.02 -1.96
N GLY A 266 -9.66 11.84 -1.48
CA GLY A 266 -10.60 12.93 -1.14
C GLY A 266 -11.13 13.69 -2.36
N SER A 267 -11.03 13.11 -3.56
CA SER A 267 -11.43 13.74 -4.81
C SER A 267 -12.90 13.47 -5.09
N ASN A 268 -13.77 14.45 -4.86
CA ASN A 268 -15.20 14.34 -5.17
C ASN A 268 -15.45 13.90 -6.63
N CYS A 269 -14.62 14.35 -7.58
CA CYS A 269 -14.73 13.90 -8.98
C CYS A 269 -14.58 12.38 -9.12
N VAL A 270 -13.64 11.77 -8.38
CA VAL A 270 -13.41 10.32 -8.43
C VAL A 270 -14.50 9.61 -7.67
N ASP A 271 -14.80 10.08 -6.46
CA ASP A 271 -15.77 9.44 -5.57
C ASP A 271 -17.18 9.45 -6.19
N ASP A 272 -17.64 10.57 -6.74
CA ASP A 272 -18.94 10.68 -7.41
C ASP A 272 -19.03 9.78 -8.66
N ALA A 273 -17.93 9.62 -9.40
CA ALA A 273 -17.90 8.77 -10.59
C ALA A 273 -17.97 7.29 -10.23
N VAL A 274 -17.28 6.88 -9.17
CA VAL A 274 -17.34 5.51 -8.66
C VAL A 274 -18.69 5.22 -8.00
N ASP A 275 -19.24 6.16 -7.24
CA ASP A 275 -20.55 6.01 -6.60
C ASP A 275 -21.67 5.84 -7.63
N ARG A 276 -21.70 6.66 -8.70
CA ARG A 276 -22.67 6.46 -9.80
C ARG A 276 -22.54 5.09 -10.46
N TYR A 277 -21.31 4.61 -10.65
CA TYR A 277 -21.09 3.28 -11.19
C TYR A 277 -21.58 2.18 -10.25
N LEU A 278 -21.25 2.25 -8.95
CA LEU A 278 -21.61 1.23 -7.97
C LEU A 278 -23.11 1.21 -7.66
N ILE A 279 -23.77 2.37 -7.63
CA ILE A 279 -25.18 2.50 -7.26
C ILE A 279 -26.09 2.32 -8.47
N HIS A 280 -25.72 2.88 -9.63
CA HIS A 280 -26.59 2.96 -10.81
C HIS A 280 -26.07 2.18 -12.02
N GLY A 281 -24.83 1.65 -11.98
CA GLY A 281 -24.20 1.01 -13.13
C GLY A 281 -23.77 2.00 -14.21
N GLU A 282 -23.74 3.30 -13.90
CA GLU A 282 -23.41 4.36 -14.85
C GLU A 282 -21.90 4.55 -14.97
N LEU A 283 -21.36 4.32 -16.17
CA LEU A 283 -19.95 4.57 -16.45
C LEU A 283 -19.68 6.04 -16.76
N PRO A 284 -18.47 6.54 -16.43
CA PRO A 284 -18.04 7.86 -16.90
C PRO A 284 -17.88 7.89 -18.42
N LEU A 285 -17.88 9.09 -19.01
CA LEU A 285 -17.63 9.30 -20.44
C LEU A 285 -16.26 8.74 -20.86
N GLU A 286 -16.09 8.49 -22.15
CA GLU A 286 -14.79 8.05 -22.68
C GLU A 286 -13.71 9.06 -22.37
N ASN A 287 -12.54 8.56 -21.98
CA ASN A 287 -11.39 9.40 -21.63
C ASN A 287 -11.73 10.41 -20.52
N SER A 288 -12.57 10.03 -19.54
CA SER A 288 -12.83 10.91 -18.40
C SER A 288 -11.58 11.07 -17.53
N HIS A 289 -11.31 12.32 -17.15
CA HIS A 289 -10.20 12.71 -16.29
C HIS A 289 -10.71 13.47 -15.06
N CYS A 290 -10.23 13.08 -13.89
CA CYS A 290 -10.38 13.84 -12.66
C CYS A 290 -9.04 14.51 -12.30
N PRO A 291 -9.02 15.82 -12.01
CA PRO A 291 -7.80 16.54 -11.66
C PRO A 291 -7.31 16.16 -10.25
N ALA A 292 -6.02 16.40 -9.98
CA ALA A 292 -5.52 16.46 -8.61
C ALA A 292 -6.30 17.50 -7.80
N MET A 293 -6.46 17.22 -6.50
CA MET A 293 -6.90 18.18 -5.49
C MET A 293 -5.72 18.91 -4.86
#